data_AF-X1KLF7-F1
#
_entry.id   AF-X1KLF7-F1
#
_cell.length_a   1.000
_cell.length_b   1.000
_cell.length_c   1.000
_cell.angle_alpha   90.00
_cell.angle_beta   90.00
_cell.angle_gamma   90.00
#
_symmetry.space_group_name_H-M   'P 1'
#
loop_
_entity.id
_entity.type
_entity.pdbx_description
1 polymer ?
#
loop_
_entity_poly.entity_id
_entity_poly.type
_entity_poly.pdbx_seq_one_letter_code
_entity_poly.pdbx_strand_id
1 'polypeptide(L)'
;MKLRPFLLVEGYDVDDCSLYIDDGVSAKKNPNFTDRDAGSRMMQDVADGKITVIYGTYVNRFFRRVAQGALWLDEMQQNYPNVIIKSSDCFADSNSSAGRMMWHTLLMVSEMENEQRAERTQSGMQRLQEQLKKSSHA
;
A
#
# COMPACT_ATOMS: atom_id res chain seq x y z
N MET A 1 5.44 11.14 -6.36
CA MET A 1 4.37 11.65 -7.24
C MET A 1 3.23 12.14 -6.36
N LYS A 2 2.66 13.32 -6.64
CA LYS A 2 1.49 13.84 -5.90
C LYS A 2 0.23 13.17 -6.49
N LEU A 3 -0.74 12.78 -5.67
CA LEU A 3 -1.98 12.11 -6.11
C LEU A 3 -2.82 13.01 -7.05
N ARG A 4 -2.76 14.34 -6.83
CA ARG A 4 -3.60 15.32 -7.53
C ARG A 4 -3.43 15.33 -9.06
N PRO A 5 -2.23 15.47 -9.65
CA PRO A 5 -2.08 15.37 -11.11
C PRO A 5 -2.57 14.05 -11.70
N PHE A 6 -2.43 12.95 -10.96
CA PHE A 6 -2.89 11.64 -11.43
C PHE A 6 -4.42 11.56 -11.48
N LEU A 7 -5.09 12.00 -10.41
CA LEU A 7 -6.54 12.05 -10.36
C LEU A 7 -7.12 12.93 -11.47
N LEU A 8 -6.51 14.10 -11.72
CA LEU A 8 -6.95 14.99 -12.80
C LEU A 8 -6.88 14.33 -14.18
N VAL A 9 -5.85 13.53 -14.45
CA VAL A 9 -5.73 12.75 -15.70
C VAL A 9 -6.82 11.66 -15.79
N GLU A 10 -7.17 11.05 -14.66
CA GLU A 10 -8.27 10.07 -14.57
C GLU A 10 -9.66 10.71 -14.60
N GLY A 11 -9.75 12.05 -14.66
CA GLY A 11 -11.01 12.79 -14.74
C GLY A 11 -11.61 13.20 -13.39
N TYR A 12 -10.84 13.14 -12.30
CA TYR A 12 -11.28 13.50 -10.95
C TYR A 12 -10.51 14.71 -10.41
N ASP A 13 -11.22 15.66 -9.77
CA ASP A 13 -10.54 16.64 -8.91
C ASP A 13 -10.39 16.07 -7.50
N VAL A 14 -9.24 16.33 -6.87
CA VAL A 14 -9.00 15.98 -5.46
C VAL A 14 -9.99 16.68 -4.55
N ASP A 15 -10.41 17.89 -4.91
CA ASP A 15 -11.31 18.69 -4.08
C ASP A 15 -12.73 18.08 -4.02
N ASP A 16 -13.08 17.20 -4.96
CA ASP A 16 -14.33 16.42 -4.98
C ASP A 16 -14.19 15.03 -4.34
N CYS A 17 -12.97 14.67 -3.90
CA CYS A 17 -12.67 13.35 -3.36
C CYS A 17 -12.63 13.35 -1.83
N SER A 18 -13.09 12.26 -1.22
CA SER A 18 -12.83 12.00 0.21
C SER A 18 -11.38 11.54 0.41
N LEU A 19 -10.67 12.14 1.36
CA LEU A 19 -9.28 11.80 1.68
C LEU A 19 -9.19 10.96 2.96
N TYR A 20 -8.48 9.83 2.87
CA TYR A 20 -8.20 8.92 3.99
C TYR A 20 -6.68 8.83 4.16
N ILE A 21 -6.16 9.41 5.24
CA ILE A 21 -4.72 9.53 5.48
C ILE A 21 -4.39 9.02 6.88
N ASP A 22 -3.61 7.94 6.94
CA ASP A 22 -3.04 7.39 8.17
C ASP A 22 -1.56 7.82 8.30
N ASP A 23 -1.32 9.09 8.65
CA ASP A 23 0.04 9.62 8.77
C ASP A 23 0.76 9.07 10.02
N GLY A 24 2.04 8.73 9.90
CA GLY A 24 2.84 8.14 10.96
C GLY A 24 2.46 6.70 11.36
N VAL A 25 1.41 6.11 10.78
CA VAL A 25 0.95 4.77 11.09
C VAL A 25 1.72 3.73 10.26
N SER A 26 2.48 2.86 10.94
CA SER A 26 3.26 1.84 10.25
C SER A 26 2.37 0.70 9.74
N ALA A 27 2.24 0.59 8.42
CA ALA A 27 1.61 -0.57 7.76
C ALA A 27 2.35 -1.91 7.99
N LYS A 28 3.49 -1.92 8.69
CA LYS A 28 4.13 -3.16 9.19
C LYS A 28 3.50 -3.63 10.51
N LYS A 29 3.07 -2.70 11.37
CA LYS A 29 2.41 -2.99 12.65
C LYS A 29 0.90 -3.10 12.52
N ASN A 30 0.32 -2.32 11.60
CA ASN A 30 -1.12 -2.24 11.32
C ASN A 30 -1.35 -2.66 9.86
N PRO A 31 -1.25 -3.96 9.56
CA PRO A 31 -1.10 -4.43 8.19
C PRO A 31 -2.38 -4.29 7.37
N ASN A 32 -3.56 -4.30 7.99
CA ASN A 32 -4.85 -4.15 7.31
C ASN A 32 -5.34 -2.70 7.38
N PHE A 33 -6.31 -2.34 6.52
CA PHE A 33 -6.96 -1.02 6.59
C PHE A 33 -7.77 -0.85 7.88
N THR A 34 -8.40 -1.93 8.35
CA THR A 34 -9.19 -1.97 9.58
C THR A 34 -8.35 -1.84 10.86
N ASP A 35 -7.02 -1.90 10.74
CA ASP A 35 -6.09 -1.67 11.86
C ASP A 35 -5.67 -0.18 11.95
N ARG A 36 -6.24 0.69 11.10
CA ARG A 36 -5.86 2.11 10.96
C ARG A 36 -7.11 2.97 11.01
N ASP A 37 -7.03 4.16 11.59
CA ASP A 37 -8.22 4.99 11.85
C ASP A 37 -8.86 5.49 10.55
N ALA A 38 -8.08 6.04 9.62
CA ALA A 38 -8.59 6.51 8.33
C ALA A 38 -8.90 5.34 7.39
N GLY A 39 -8.07 4.29 7.40
CA GLY A 39 -8.35 3.05 6.67
C GLY A 39 -9.66 2.38 7.08
N SER A 40 -9.98 2.33 8.37
CA SER A 40 -11.24 1.77 8.87
C SER A 40 -12.44 2.60 8.42
N ARG A 41 -12.32 3.93 8.49
CA ARG A 41 -13.35 4.84 7.98
C ARG A 41 -13.60 4.63 6.48
N MET A 42 -12.53 4.50 5.69
CA MET A 42 -12.64 4.22 4.25
C MET A 42 -13.41 2.93 4.00
N MET A 43 -13.10 1.86 4.73
CA MET A 43 -13.79 0.58 4.59
C MET A 43 -15.27 0.66 5.01
N GLN A 44 -15.59 1.47 6.02
CA GLN A 44 -16.99 1.72 6.37
C GLN A 44 -17.73 2.48 5.25
N ASP A 45 -17.10 3.50 4.66
CA ASP A 45 -17.70 4.26 3.56
C ASP A 45 -17.84 3.42 2.27
N VAL A 46 -16.96 2.43 2.06
CA VAL A 46 -17.14 1.37 1.05
C VAL A 46 -18.36 0.50 1.38
N ALA A 47 -18.46 0.01 2.62
CA ALA A 47 -19.57 -0.84 3.05
C ALA A 47 -20.93 -0.13 2.97
N ASP A 48 -20.95 1.18 3.24
CA ASP A 48 -22.13 2.04 3.12
C ASP A 48 -22.48 2.38 1.65
N GLY A 49 -21.67 1.96 0.68
CA GLY A 49 -21.89 2.21 -0.75
C GLY A 49 -21.57 3.64 -1.20
N LYS A 50 -20.85 4.42 -0.40
CA LYS A 50 -20.48 5.81 -0.72
C LYS A 50 -19.30 5.91 -1.69
N ILE A 51 -18.52 4.84 -1.82
CA ILE A 51 -17.30 4.78 -2.62
C ILE A 51 -17.45 3.73 -3.72
N THR A 52 -17.17 4.11 -4.96
CA THR A 52 -17.10 3.20 -6.12
C THR A 52 -15.70 3.11 -6.71
N VAL A 53 -14.81 4.04 -6.38
CA VAL A 53 -13.41 4.02 -6.84
C VAL A 53 -12.48 4.43 -5.71
N ILE A 54 -11.44 3.64 -5.48
CA ILE A 54 -10.37 3.93 -4.53
C ILE A 54 -9.08 4.20 -5.30
N TYR A 55 -8.48 5.36 -5.06
CA TYR A 55 -7.19 5.75 -5.60
C TYR A 55 -6.15 5.86 -4.51
N GLY A 56 -5.00 5.22 -4.70
CA GLY A 56 -3.83 5.40 -3.84
C GLY A 56 -2.60 5.80 -4.64
N THR A 57 -1.57 6.27 -3.94
CA THR A 57 -0.37 6.78 -4.64
C THR A 57 0.44 5.65 -5.23
N TYR A 58 0.71 4.60 -4.45
CA TYR A 58 1.47 3.44 -4.90
C TYR A 58 0.89 2.19 -4.25
N VAL A 59 1.02 1.02 -4.89
CA VAL A 59 0.57 -0.26 -4.33
C VAL A 59 1.13 -0.47 -2.91
N ASN A 60 2.40 -0.13 -2.69
CA ASN A 60 3.07 -0.27 -1.38
C ASN A 60 2.57 0.65 -0.26
N ARG A 61 1.63 1.57 -0.57
CA ARG A 61 0.93 2.41 0.40
C ARG A 61 -0.36 1.78 0.92
N PHE A 62 -0.93 0.84 0.18
CA PHE A 62 -2.04 0.02 0.66
C PHE A 62 -1.51 -1.02 1.65
N PHE A 63 -0.58 -1.86 1.18
CA PHE A 63 -0.04 -2.99 1.93
C PHE A 63 1.48 -3.06 1.82
N ARG A 64 2.13 -3.47 2.91
CA ARG A 64 3.57 -3.77 2.93
C ARG A 64 3.89 -5.23 2.67
N ARG A 65 2.87 -6.09 2.72
CA ARG A 65 2.94 -7.54 2.62
C ARG A 65 1.97 -8.02 1.55
N VAL A 66 2.43 -8.92 0.70
CA VAL A 66 1.67 -9.55 -0.37
C VAL A 66 0.47 -10.29 0.20
N ALA A 67 0.66 -11.04 1.28
CA ALA A 67 -0.41 -11.85 1.86
C ALA A 67 -1.64 -11.00 2.23
N GLN A 68 -1.44 -9.88 2.90
CA GLN A 68 -2.54 -8.98 3.30
C GLN A 68 -3.13 -8.25 2.10
N GLY A 69 -2.31 -7.81 1.14
CA GLY A 69 -2.83 -7.21 -0.08
C GLY A 69 -3.64 -8.19 -0.93
N ALA A 70 -3.21 -9.46 -0.99
CA ALA A 70 -3.92 -10.51 -1.72
C ALA A 70 -5.28 -10.83 -1.07
N LEU A 71 -5.29 -11.05 0.24
CA LEU A 71 -6.54 -11.30 0.99
C LEU A 71 -7.52 -10.15 0.84
N TRP A 72 -7.04 -8.90 0.91
CA TRP A 72 -7.90 -7.73 0.76
C TRP A 72 -8.43 -7.57 -0.66
N LEU A 73 -7.63 -7.83 -1.70
CA LEU A 73 -8.13 -7.79 -3.09
C LEU A 73 -9.23 -8.83 -3.32
N ASP A 74 -9.06 -10.04 -2.78
CA ASP A 74 -10.09 -11.08 -2.85
C ASP A 74 -11.35 -10.68 -2.08
N GLU A 75 -11.21 -10.12 -0.88
CA GLU A 75 -12.32 -9.59 -0.06
C GLU A 75 -13.09 -8.50 -0.81
N MET A 76 -12.37 -7.54 -1.40
CA MET A 76 -12.95 -6.45 -2.18
C MET A 76 -13.70 -6.96 -3.40
N GLN A 77 -13.13 -7.91 -4.14
CA GLN A 77 -13.80 -8.49 -5.30
C GLN A 77 -15.07 -9.26 -4.91
N GLN A 78 -15.04 -10.01 -3.80
CA GLN A 78 -16.17 -10.84 -3.37
C GLN A 78 -17.31 -10.03 -2.80
N ASN A 79 -17.00 -9.06 -1.93
CA ASN A 79 -18.00 -8.31 -1.16
C ASN A 79 -18.38 -6.98 -1.81
N TYR A 80 -17.49 -6.40 -2.61
CA TYR A 80 -17.64 -5.07 -3.21
C TYR A 80 -17.25 -5.05 -4.69
N PRO A 81 -17.84 -5.92 -5.55
CA PRO A 81 -17.43 -6.09 -6.95
C PRO A 81 -17.60 -4.84 -7.83
N ASN A 82 -18.35 -3.84 -7.36
CA ASN A 82 -18.53 -2.55 -8.02
C ASN A 82 -17.47 -1.51 -7.63
N VAL A 83 -16.58 -1.82 -6.68
CA VAL A 83 -15.51 -0.92 -6.25
C VAL A 83 -14.24 -1.20 -7.04
N ILE A 84 -13.75 -0.19 -7.75
CA ILE A 84 -12.53 -0.27 -8.56
C ILE A 84 -11.36 0.29 -7.74
N ILE A 85 -10.24 -0.42 -7.70
CA ILE A 85 -9.04 0.01 -6.99
C ILE A 85 -7.93 0.29 -8.00
N LYS A 86 -7.36 1.50 -7.90
CA LYS A 86 -6.27 1.96 -8.78
C LYS A 86 -5.17 2.60 -7.97
N SER A 87 -3.97 2.58 -8.54
CA SER A 87 -2.83 3.32 -8.02
C SER A 87 -2.00 3.90 -9.16
N SER A 88 -1.13 4.87 -8.86
CA SER A 88 -0.33 5.49 -9.92
C SER A 88 0.75 4.59 -10.53
N ASP A 89 1.01 3.43 -9.92
CA ASP A 89 1.86 2.36 -10.43
C ASP A 89 1.07 1.12 -10.87
N CYS A 90 -0.26 1.09 -10.69
CA CYS A 90 -1.16 0.07 -11.20
C CYS A 90 -2.48 0.66 -11.70
N PHE A 91 -2.53 0.93 -13.00
CA PHE A 91 -3.69 1.55 -13.67
C PHE A 91 -4.78 0.54 -14.06
N ALA A 92 -4.48 -0.76 -13.97
CA ALA A 92 -5.40 -1.81 -14.36
C ALA A 92 -6.52 -1.97 -13.34
N ASP A 93 -7.74 -2.19 -13.82
CA ASP A 93 -8.91 -2.45 -13.00
C ASP A 93 -8.70 -3.70 -12.15
N SER A 94 -8.69 -3.53 -10.82
CA SER A 94 -8.54 -4.59 -9.83
C SER A 94 -9.59 -5.71 -9.94
N ASN A 95 -10.74 -5.47 -10.58
CA ASN A 95 -11.79 -6.48 -10.76
C ASN A 95 -11.59 -7.34 -12.02
N SER A 96 -10.67 -6.96 -12.91
CA SER A 96 -10.28 -7.78 -14.06
C SER A 96 -9.23 -8.83 -13.68
N SER A 97 -9.20 -9.96 -14.40
CA SER A 97 -8.18 -11.00 -14.18
C SER A 97 -6.76 -10.47 -14.42
N ALA A 98 -6.56 -9.67 -15.47
CA ALA A 98 -5.29 -9.04 -15.78
C ALA A 98 -4.89 -8.02 -14.70
N GLY A 99 -5.83 -7.20 -14.22
CA GLY A 99 -5.57 -6.25 -13.16
C GLY A 99 -5.20 -6.91 -11.85
N ARG A 100 -5.91 -7.97 -11.42
CA ARG A 100 -5.52 -8.75 -10.24
C ARG A 100 -4.11 -9.30 -10.36
N MET A 101 -3.77 -9.89 -11.49
CA MET A 101 -2.42 -10.40 -11.75
C MET A 101 -1.35 -9.28 -11.61
N MET A 102 -1.63 -8.09 -12.18
CA MET A 102 -0.74 -6.94 -12.05
C MET A 102 -0.59 -6.47 -10.61
N TRP A 103 -1.69 -6.37 -9.86
CA TRP A 103 -1.69 -5.99 -8.45
C TRP A 103 -0.86 -6.96 -7.60
N HIS A 104 -1.06 -8.28 -7.75
CA HIS A 104 -0.26 -9.28 -7.03
C HIS A 104 1.23 -9.20 -7.38
N THR A 105 1.56 -8.98 -8.66
CA THR A 105 2.95 -8.85 -9.11
C THR A 105 3.61 -7.62 -8.48
N LEU A 106 2.93 -6.48 -8.46
CA LEU A 106 3.45 -5.24 -7.86
C LEU A 106 3.55 -5.33 -6.33
N LEU A 107 2.61 -6.00 -5.67
CA LEU A 107 2.72 -6.32 -4.24
C LEU A 107 3.97 -7.15 -3.97
N MET A 108 4.24 -8.17 -4.79
CA MET A 108 5.40 -9.06 -4.64
C MET A 108 6.71 -8.32 -4.81
N VAL A 109 6.83 -7.51 -5.87
CA VAL A 109 8.01 -6.68 -6.10
C VAL A 109 8.20 -5.68 -4.96
N SER A 110 7.13 -5.03 -4.53
CA SER A 110 7.16 -4.04 -3.44
C SER A 110 7.61 -4.63 -2.11
N GLU A 111 7.15 -5.83 -1.77
CA GLU A 111 7.58 -6.55 -0.58
C GLU A 111 9.06 -6.93 -0.66
N MET A 112 9.48 -7.56 -1.76
CA MET A 112 10.88 -7.92 -1.99
C MET A 112 11.82 -6.72 -1.82
N GLU A 113 11.48 -5.56 -2.39
CA GLU A 113 12.28 -4.35 -2.22
C GLU A 113 12.36 -3.87 -0.76
N ASN A 114 11.25 -3.97 -0.02
CA ASN A 114 11.23 -3.60 1.39
C ASN A 114 12.15 -4.52 2.21
N GLU A 115 12.14 -5.82 1.92
CA GLU A 115 12.98 -6.80 2.60
C GLU A 115 14.46 -6.59 2.27
N GLN A 116 14.81 -6.41 1.00
CA GLN A 116 16.19 -6.10 0.60
C GLN A 116 16.71 -4.81 1.27
N ARG A 117 15.87 -3.78 1.41
CA ARG A 117 16.24 -2.55 2.15
C ARG A 117 16.49 -2.84 3.63
N ALA A 118 15.68 -3.68 4.26
CA ALA A 118 15.86 -4.08 5.65
C ALA A 118 17.16 -4.89 5.85
N GLU A 119 17.43 -5.85 4.97
CA GLU A 119 18.65 -6.68 4.99
C GLU A 119 19.92 -5.84 4.86
N ARG A 120 19.94 -4.88 3.92
CA ARG A 120 21.07 -3.97 3.73
C ARG A 120 21.31 -3.11 4.96
N THR A 121 20.24 -2.61 5.59
CA THR A 121 20.33 -1.82 6.81
C THR A 121 20.89 -2.64 7.97
N GLN A 122 20.39 -3.86 8.16
CA GLN A 122 20.89 -4.79 9.18
C GLN A 122 22.36 -5.13 8.98
N SER A 123 22.75 -5.44 7.74
CA SER A 123 24.14 -5.72 7.37
C SER A 123 25.07 -4.54 7.65
N GLY A 124 24.62 -3.31 7.37
CA GLY A 124 25.36 -2.09 7.68
C GLY A 124 25.56 -1.88 9.19
N MET A 125 24.50 -2.10 9.98
CA MET A 125 24.57 -1.98 11.44
C MET A 125 25.53 -3.01 12.06
N GLN A 126 25.51 -4.25 11.57
CA GLN A 126 26.44 -5.30 12.02
C GLN A 126 27.90 -4.91 11.74
N ARG A 127 28.21 -4.43 10.52
CA ARG A 127 29.56 -3.98 10.16
C ARG A 127 30.04 -2.83 11.04
N LEU A 128 29.18 -1.85 11.31
CA LEU A 128 29.51 -0.73 12.20
C LEU A 128 29.80 -1.22 13.62
N GLN A 129 28.98 -2.14 14.14
CA GLN A 129 29.16 -2.70 15.47
C GLN A 129 30.49 -3.47 15.59
N GLU A 130 30.86 -4.24 14.57
CA GLU A 130 32.15 -4.94 14.51
C GLU A 130 33.34 -3.97 14.48
N GLN A 131 33.23 -2.87 13.72
CA GLN A 131 34.26 -1.83 13.68
C GLN A 131 34.43 -1.14 15.03
N LEU A 132 33.32 -0.74 15.67
CA LEU A 132 33.35 -0.10 16.99
C LEU A 132 33.97 -1.00 18.07
N LYS A 133 33.66 -2.32 18.05
CA LYS A 133 34.29 -3.29 18.96
C LYS A 133 35.81 -3.35 18.76
N LYS A 134 36.29 -3.35 17.52
CA LYS A 134 37.74 -3.36 17.23
C LYS A 134 38.42 -2.07 17.68
N SER A 135 37.79 -0.93 17.49
CA SER A 135 38.32 0.38 17.91
C SER A 135 38.31 0.59 19.42
N SER A 136 37.40 -0.05 20.16
CA SER A 136 37.33 0.05 21.63
C SER A 136 38.36 -0.82 22.37
N HIS A 137 39.07 -1.71 21.66
CA HIS A 137 40.12 -2.57 22.21
C HIS A 137 41.54 -2.16 21.78
N ALA A 138 41.68 -1.00 21.13
CA ALA A 138 42.94 -0.33 20.82
C ALA A 138 43.15 0.86 21.75
#